data_AF-A0A0G0GJQ0-F1
#
_entry.id   AF-A0A0G0GJQ0-F1
#
_cell.length_a   1.000
_cell.length_b   1.000
_cell.length_c   1.000
_cell.angle_alpha   90.00
_cell.angle_beta   90.00
_cell.angle_gamma   90.00
#
_symmetry.space_group_name_H-M   'P 1'
#
loop_
_entity.id
_entity.type
_entity.pdbx_description
1 polymer ?
#
loop_
_entity_poly.entity_id
_entity_poly.type
_entity_poly.pdbx_seq_one_letter_code
_entity_poly.pdbx_strand_id
1 'polypeptide(L)'
;MIVLTKDEMTRLFKKEKLKEISFEMAKSGYSFDELAADKTKAHQIIDAIDTKSRNDTTQVELFFALFYFFQFYPEGSRTGWIMKENYDLHKTPKTFEELKNNLKENDLTDFSIVTPDYKLRQFQLKQYHKRYNGNLTTNDLYKFIKSIAEKYAFDFGEINLLIILQKDGDLDDVDFDKLCVKIKGIGIKSRSDILLTFNENNQYNVIVRVFPKTAIQKVLRKPLLT
;
A
#
# COMPACT_ATOMS: atom_id res chain seq x y z
N MET A 1 -7.15 -4.80 -18.53
CA MET A 1 -6.47 -4.89 -17.22
C MET A 1 -5.56 -6.10 -17.26
N ILE A 2 -4.32 -5.98 -16.81
CA ILE A 2 -3.45 -7.14 -16.60
C ILE A 2 -3.53 -7.58 -15.15
N VAL A 3 -3.52 -8.89 -14.91
CA VAL A 3 -3.60 -9.47 -13.57
C VAL A 3 -2.37 -10.32 -13.32
N LEU A 4 -1.65 -10.03 -12.25
CA LEU A 4 -0.37 -10.63 -11.89
C LEU A 4 -0.46 -11.30 -10.53
N THR A 5 0.10 -12.50 -10.41
CA THR A 5 0.28 -13.19 -9.14
C THR A 5 1.32 -12.49 -8.27
N LYS A 6 1.34 -12.80 -6.97
CA LYS A 6 2.37 -12.32 -6.04
C LYS A 6 3.79 -12.68 -6.53
N ASP A 7 3.96 -13.87 -7.09
CA ASP A 7 5.25 -14.33 -7.61
C ASP A 7 5.67 -13.56 -8.86
N GLU A 8 4.75 -13.29 -9.78
CA GLU A 8 5.03 -12.48 -10.97
C GLU A 8 5.41 -11.05 -10.58
N MET A 9 4.64 -10.42 -9.68
CA MET A 9 4.98 -9.10 -9.14
C MET A 9 6.36 -9.10 -8.47
N THR A 10 6.66 -10.14 -7.68
CA THR A 10 7.97 -10.30 -7.05
C THR A 10 9.08 -10.40 -8.10
N ARG A 11 8.87 -11.17 -9.18
CA ARG A 11 9.85 -11.33 -10.26
C ARG A 11 10.10 -10.03 -11.02
N LEU A 12 9.05 -9.26 -11.33
CA LEU A 12 9.18 -7.96 -12.01
C LEU A 12 10.06 -7.01 -11.21
N PHE A 13 9.78 -6.92 -9.90
CA PHE A 13 10.51 -6.04 -9.01
C PHE A 13 11.95 -6.53 -8.77
N LYS A 14 12.12 -7.83 -8.52
CA LYS A 14 13.43 -8.46 -8.39
C LYS A 14 14.30 -8.16 -9.62
N LYS A 15 13.81 -8.29 -10.84
CA LYS A 15 14.63 -8.08 -12.05
C LYS A 15 15.18 -6.65 -12.22
N GLU A 16 14.43 -5.64 -11.77
CA GLU A 16 14.75 -4.24 -12.01
C GLU A 16 15.58 -3.62 -10.88
N LYS A 17 15.19 -3.90 -9.63
CA LYS A 17 15.81 -3.29 -8.44
C LYS A 17 16.71 -4.24 -7.64
N LEU A 18 16.94 -5.50 -8.10
CA LEU A 18 17.79 -6.46 -7.39
C LEU A 18 19.15 -5.88 -7.03
N LYS A 19 19.80 -5.17 -7.95
CA LYS A 19 21.19 -4.76 -7.74
C LYS A 19 21.30 -3.71 -6.64
N GLU A 20 20.42 -2.71 -6.65
CA GLU A 20 20.39 -1.64 -5.65
C GLU A 20 19.88 -2.14 -4.31
N ILE A 21 18.77 -2.89 -4.31
CA ILE A 21 18.19 -3.47 -3.11
C ILE A 21 19.12 -4.50 -2.50
N SER A 22 19.68 -5.43 -3.29
CA SER A 22 20.64 -6.43 -2.76
C SER A 22 21.94 -5.78 -2.30
N PHE A 23 22.37 -4.67 -2.90
CA PHE A 23 23.55 -3.92 -2.46
C PHE A 23 23.31 -3.27 -1.09
N GLU A 24 22.22 -2.52 -0.92
CA GLU A 24 21.92 -1.90 0.38
C GLU A 24 21.51 -2.95 1.44
N MET A 25 20.87 -4.04 1.04
CA MET A 25 20.61 -5.21 1.88
C MET A 25 21.91 -5.87 2.37
N ALA A 26 22.86 -6.12 1.47
CA ALA A 26 24.16 -6.70 1.83
C ALA A 26 24.93 -5.77 2.77
N LYS A 27 24.83 -4.46 2.57
CA LYS A 27 25.45 -3.44 3.43
C LYS A 27 24.80 -3.36 4.81
N SER A 28 23.48 -3.53 4.90
CA SER A 28 22.71 -3.51 6.15
C SER A 28 22.58 -4.88 6.82
N GLY A 29 23.03 -5.96 6.16
CA GLY A 29 22.92 -7.33 6.64
C GLY A 29 21.50 -7.92 6.63
N TYR A 30 20.61 -7.41 5.79
CA TYR A 30 19.21 -7.85 5.71
C TYR A 30 18.96 -8.82 4.55
N SER A 31 18.03 -9.76 4.74
CA SER A 31 17.50 -10.65 3.71
C SER A 31 16.19 -10.11 3.10
N PHE A 32 15.82 -10.66 1.94
CA PHE A 32 14.63 -10.20 1.20
C PHE A 32 13.35 -10.55 1.96
N ASP A 33 13.38 -11.68 2.65
CA ASP A 33 12.29 -12.13 3.48
C ASP A 33 12.16 -11.25 4.72
N GLU A 34 13.27 -10.79 5.31
CA GLU A 34 13.24 -9.82 6.41
C GLU A 34 12.64 -8.49 5.98
N LEU A 35 12.95 -8.00 4.77
CA LEU A 35 12.34 -6.77 4.24
C LEU A 35 10.84 -6.93 4.00
N ALA A 36 10.42 -8.08 3.48
CA ALA A 36 9.01 -8.38 3.25
C ALA A 36 8.23 -8.52 4.57
N ALA A 37 8.91 -8.92 5.65
CA ALA A 37 8.34 -9.07 6.98
C ALA A 37 8.42 -7.79 7.84
N ASP A 38 9.39 -6.92 7.59
CA ASP A 38 9.69 -5.75 8.43
C ASP A 38 9.75 -4.45 7.64
N LYS A 39 8.67 -3.67 7.73
CA LYS A 39 8.55 -2.37 7.05
C LYS A 39 9.57 -1.33 7.54
N THR A 40 10.07 -1.41 8.78
CA THR A 40 11.09 -0.47 9.26
C THR A 40 12.38 -0.71 8.50
N LYS A 41 12.80 -1.98 8.39
CA LYS A 41 13.94 -2.38 7.56
C LYS A 41 13.69 -2.06 6.09
N ALA A 42 12.46 -2.27 5.60
CA ALA A 42 12.06 -1.90 4.25
C ALA A 42 12.24 -0.40 4.00
N HIS A 43 11.71 0.45 4.89
CA HIS A 43 11.88 1.90 4.81
C HIS A 43 13.34 2.32 4.96
N GLN A 44 14.15 1.68 5.81
CA GLN A 44 15.58 1.97 5.91
C GLN A 44 16.32 1.69 4.60
N ILE A 45 16.01 0.58 3.92
CA ILE A 45 16.58 0.28 2.61
C ILE A 45 16.02 1.25 1.55
N ILE A 46 14.74 1.61 1.61
CA ILE A 46 14.12 2.61 0.72
C ILE A 46 14.81 3.96 0.88
N ASP A 47 14.97 4.46 2.10
CA ASP A 47 15.61 5.75 2.41
C ASP A 47 17.09 5.78 1.98
N ALA A 48 17.77 4.64 2.10
CA ALA A 48 19.15 4.47 1.62
C ALA A 48 19.25 4.48 0.08
N ILE A 49 18.20 4.04 -0.62
CA ILE A 49 18.09 4.13 -2.09
C ILE A 49 17.64 5.54 -2.50
N ASP A 50 16.75 6.19 -1.73
CA ASP A 50 16.19 7.53 -1.93
C ASP A 50 17.26 8.62 -1.94
N THR A 51 18.27 8.49 -1.08
CA THR A 51 19.42 9.41 -1.04
C THR A 51 20.25 9.41 -2.33
N LYS A 52 20.06 8.43 -3.22
CA LYS A 52 20.77 8.31 -4.51
C LYS A 52 19.89 8.59 -5.74
N SER A 53 18.56 8.49 -5.64
CA SER A 53 17.64 8.60 -6.78
C SER A 53 16.25 9.10 -6.34
N ARG A 54 16.01 10.41 -6.40
CA ARG A 54 14.73 11.07 -6.00
C ARG A 54 13.49 10.63 -6.79
N ASN A 55 13.61 9.76 -7.79
CA ASN A 55 12.50 9.29 -8.63
C ASN A 55 12.08 7.82 -8.36
N ASP A 56 12.78 7.09 -7.47
CA ASP A 56 12.58 5.66 -7.22
C ASP A 56 11.72 5.31 -5.99
N THR A 57 11.56 6.25 -5.06
CA THR A 57 10.89 6.06 -3.76
C THR A 57 9.45 5.55 -3.90
N THR A 58 8.69 6.18 -4.81
CA THR A 58 7.29 5.80 -5.07
C THR A 58 7.13 4.36 -5.56
N GLN A 59 8.11 3.81 -6.30
CA GLN A 59 8.04 2.44 -6.82
C GLN A 59 8.21 1.40 -5.72
N VAL A 60 9.20 1.64 -4.86
CA VAL A 60 9.52 0.72 -3.77
C VAL A 60 8.44 0.79 -2.68
N GLU A 61 7.92 1.98 -2.38
CA GLU A 61 6.79 2.15 -1.46
C GLU A 61 5.50 1.51 -1.99
N LEU A 62 5.16 1.69 -3.27
CA LEU A 62 4.02 1.03 -3.91
C LEU A 62 4.17 -0.50 -3.85
N PHE A 63 5.37 -1.01 -4.10
CA PHE A 63 5.66 -2.43 -3.99
C PHE A 63 5.47 -2.93 -2.54
N PHE A 64 6.11 -2.32 -1.55
CA PHE A 64 5.94 -2.73 -0.16
C PHE A 64 4.50 -2.59 0.32
N ALA A 65 3.80 -1.54 -0.10
CA ALA A 65 2.38 -1.35 0.18
C ALA A 65 1.53 -2.51 -0.32
N LEU A 66 1.78 -2.95 -1.54
CA LEU A 66 1.07 -4.07 -2.16
C LEU A 66 1.40 -5.37 -1.46
N PHE A 67 2.69 -5.70 -1.29
CA PHE A 67 3.08 -6.94 -0.64
C PHE A 67 2.58 -7.04 0.80
N TYR A 68 2.60 -5.92 1.52
CA TYR A 68 1.99 -5.79 2.83
C TYR A 68 0.47 -5.98 2.75
N PHE A 69 -0.21 -5.34 1.81
CA PHE A 69 -1.66 -5.39 1.73
C PHE A 69 -2.18 -6.78 1.32
N PHE A 70 -1.40 -7.54 0.54
CA PHE A 70 -1.77 -8.88 0.07
C PHE A 70 -2.03 -9.89 1.17
N GLN A 71 -1.39 -9.75 2.34
CA GLN A 71 -1.54 -10.71 3.43
C GLN A 71 -2.94 -10.71 4.06
N PHE A 72 -3.76 -9.68 3.80
CA PHE A 72 -5.15 -9.59 4.27
C PHE A 72 -6.15 -10.23 3.30
N TYR A 73 -5.66 -10.83 2.21
CA TYR A 73 -6.49 -11.47 1.19
C TYR A 73 -6.24 -12.98 1.14
N PRO A 74 -7.23 -13.77 0.68
CA PRO A 74 -7.07 -15.21 0.54
C PRO A 74 -5.87 -15.58 -0.34
N GLU A 75 -5.24 -16.70 -0.03
CA GLU A 75 -4.18 -17.26 -0.86
C GLU A 75 -4.67 -17.45 -2.31
N GLY A 76 -3.79 -17.18 -3.28
CA GLY A 76 -4.13 -17.18 -4.70
C GLY A 76 -4.73 -15.87 -5.24
N SER A 77 -4.93 -14.86 -4.38
CA SER A 77 -5.27 -13.50 -4.82
C SER A 77 -4.19 -12.91 -5.73
N ARG A 78 -4.58 -11.98 -6.61
CA ARG A 78 -3.74 -11.39 -7.66
C ARG A 78 -3.88 -9.86 -7.72
N THR A 79 -2.85 -9.16 -8.19
CA THR A 79 -2.89 -7.70 -8.43
C THR A 79 -3.39 -7.41 -9.84
N GLY A 80 -4.39 -6.56 -9.98
CA GLY A 80 -4.86 -6.03 -11.25
C GLY A 80 -4.33 -4.62 -11.53
N TRP A 81 -3.95 -4.36 -12.78
CA TRP A 81 -3.43 -3.06 -13.22
C TRP A 81 -4.14 -2.60 -14.50
N ILE A 82 -4.63 -1.36 -14.50
CA ILE A 82 -5.31 -0.78 -15.65
C ILE A 82 -4.24 -0.26 -16.61
N MET A 83 -4.20 -0.85 -17.80
CA MET A 83 -3.19 -0.56 -18.82
C MET A 83 -3.74 0.43 -19.86
N LYS A 84 -2.85 1.09 -20.60
CA LYS A 84 -3.17 1.88 -21.79
C LYS A 84 -3.90 1.03 -22.83
N GLU A 85 -4.75 1.65 -23.64
CA GLU A 85 -5.66 0.96 -24.58
C GLU A 85 -4.92 0.14 -25.64
N ASN A 86 -3.71 0.54 -26.00
CA ASN A 86 -2.86 -0.11 -27.01
C ASN A 86 -1.94 -1.21 -26.42
N TYR A 87 -2.01 -1.48 -25.12
CA TYR A 87 -1.20 -2.53 -24.51
C TYR A 87 -1.80 -3.92 -24.79
N ASP A 88 -0.97 -4.84 -25.28
CA ASP A 88 -1.36 -6.24 -25.44
C ASP A 88 -1.54 -6.92 -24.07
N LEU A 89 -2.79 -7.15 -23.66
CA LEU A 89 -3.13 -7.76 -22.38
C LEU A 89 -2.72 -9.24 -22.27
N HIS A 90 -2.34 -9.89 -23.38
CA HIS A 90 -1.78 -11.25 -23.37
C HIS A 90 -0.28 -11.27 -23.09
N LYS A 91 0.37 -10.10 -23.13
CA LYS A 91 1.80 -9.96 -22.84
C LYS A 91 1.98 -9.60 -21.37
N THR A 92 2.71 -10.44 -20.64
CA THR A 92 3.18 -10.08 -19.29
C THR A 92 4.35 -9.09 -19.42
N PRO A 93 4.35 -7.96 -18.68
CA PRO A 93 5.50 -7.08 -18.57
C PRO A 93 6.74 -7.88 -18.20
N LYS A 94 7.91 -7.47 -18.68
CA LYS A 94 9.19 -8.11 -18.33
C LYS A 94 9.86 -7.41 -17.15
N THR A 95 9.55 -6.13 -16.93
CA THR A 95 10.06 -5.28 -15.86
C THR A 95 8.93 -4.47 -15.22
N PHE A 96 9.20 -3.89 -14.05
CA PHE A 96 8.26 -3.00 -13.36
C PHE A 96 8.14 -1.65 -14.07
N GLU A 97 9.22 -1.14 -14.67
CA GLU A 97 9.24 0.03 -15.54
C GLU A 97 8.35 -0.17 -16.77
N GLU A 98 8.40 -1.36 -17.41
CA GLU A 98 7.50 -1.67 -18.51
C GLU A 98 6.04 -1.66 -18.04
N LEU A 99 5.74 -2.23 -16.87
CA LEU A 99 4.39 -2.16 -16.29
C LEU A 99 3.97 -0.69 -16.11
N LYS A 100 4.79 0.13 -15.43
CA LYS A 100 4.52 1.54 -15.12
C LYS A 100 4.28 2.38 -16.37
N ASN A 101 5.16 2.28 -17.37
CA ASN A 101 5.08 3.08 -18.59
C ASN A 101 3.81 2.78 -19.41
N ASN A 102 3.22 1.62 -19.18
CA ASN A 102 1.99 1.16 -19.82
C ASN A 102 0.75 1.23 -18.93
N LEU A 103 0.84 1.77 -17.71
CA LEU A 103 -0.34 2.05 -16.89
C LEU A 103 -1.17 3.18 -17.51
N LYS A 104 -2.49 3.08 -17.39
CA LYS A 104 -3.41 4.13 -17.82
C LYS A 104 -3.22 5.35 -16.92
N GLU A 105 -2.97 6.50 -17.51
CA GLU A 105 -2.83 7.76 -16.80
C GLU A 105 -4.22 8.35 -16.47
N ASN A 106 -4.30 9.12 -15.39
CA ASN A 106 -5.52 9.78 -14.91
C ASN A 106 -6.67 8.83 -14.51
N ASP A 107 -6.39 7.55 -14.29
CA ASP A 107 -7.34 6.64 -13.64
C ASP A 107 -7.34 6.89 -12.12
N LEU A 108 -8.51 6.76 -11.50
CA LEU A 108 -8.64 6.85 -10.04
C LEU A 108 -8.10 5.57 -9.35
N THR A 109 -7.94 4.49 -10.11
CA THR A 109 -7.44 3.20 -9.63
C THR A 109 -5.92 3.14 -9.78
N ASP A 110 -5.20 3.06 -8.65
CA ASP A 110 -3.75 2.77 -8.68
C ASP A 110 -3.51 1.28 -8.90
N PHE A 111 -4.31 0.42 -8.26
CA PHE A 111 -4.25 -1.03 -8.42
C PHE A 111 -5.57 -1.69 -8.03
N SER A 112 -5.69 -2.98 -8.33
CA SER A 112 -6.80 -3.82 -7.92
C SER A 112 -6.34 -5.09 -7.24
N ILE A 113 -7.18 -5.66 -6.38
CA ILE A 113 -7.05 -7.03 -5.89
C ILE A 113 -8.14 -7.88 -6.52
N VAL A 114 -7.74 -9.00 -7.12
CA VAL A 114 -8.62 -10.03 -7.64
C VAL A 114 -8.47 -11.25 -6.76
N THR A 115 -9.53 -11.62 -6.05
CA THR A 115 -9.54 -12.82 -5.20
C THR A 115 -9.74 -14.10 -6.04
N PRO A 116 -9.46 -15.29 -5.49
CA PRO A 116 -9.65 -16.56 -6.21
C PRO A 116 -11.09 -16.80 -6.70
N ASP A 117 -12.08 -16.25 -5.99
CA ASP A 117 -13.50 -16.26 -6.37
C ASP A 117 -13.88 -15.10 -7.31
N TYR A 118 -12.90 -14.52 -8.00
CA TYR A 118 -13.05 -13.46 -9.02
C TYR A 118 -13.67 -12.14 -8.52
N LYS A 119 -13.68 -11.89 -7.20
CA LYS A 119 -14.10 -10.57 -6.69
C LYS A 119 -12.99 -9.56 -6.95
N LEU A 120 -13.37 -8.45 -7.57
CA LEU A 120 -12.49 -7.32 -7.86
C LEU A 120 -12.69 -6.26 -6.79
N ARG A 121 -11.58 -5.76 -6.24
CA ARG A 121 -11.56 -4.55 -5.41
C ARG A 121 -10.53 -3.59 -5.97
N GLN A 122 -10.95 -2.37 -6.24
CA GLN A 122 -10.09 -1.32 -6.76
C GLN A 122 -9.64 -0.40 -5.62
N PHE A 123 -8.41 0.10 -5.72
CA PHE A 123 -7.78 0.91 -4.70
C PHE A 123 -7.10 2.14 -5.29
N GLN A 124 -7.34 3.27 -4.66
CA GLN A 124 -6.46 4.43 -4.70
C GLN A 124 -5.56 4.37 -3.48
N LEU A 125 -4.26 4.38 -3.70
CA LEU A 125 -3.23 4.46 -2.69
C LEU A 125 -2.92 5.91 -2.33
N LYS A 126 -2.82 6.17 -1.03
CA LYS A 126 -2.29 7.43 -0.49
C LYS A 126 -1.31 7.12 0.62
N GLN A 127 -0.30 7.95 0.71
CA GLN A 127 0.72 7.82 1.73
C GLN A 127 0.62 8.99 2.70
N TYR A 128 0.73 8.67 3.98
CA TYR A 128 0.76 9.65 5.03
C TYR A 128 2.21 9.88 5.48
N HIS A 129 2.86 10.86 4.84
CA HIS A 129 4.29 11.19 5.04
C HIS A 129 4.55 12.30 6.06
N LYS A 130 3.65 12.58 7.01
CA LYS A 130 3.90 13.70 7.92
C LYS A 130 5.22 13.45 8.69
N ARG A 131 6.25 14.23 8.34
CA ARG A 131 7.49 14.48 9.11
C ARG A 131 7.18 15.22 10.41
N TYR A 132 6.29 14.68 11.23
CA TYR A 132 5.91 15.28 12.49
C TYR A 132 6.60 14.49 13.58
N ASN A 133 7.54 15.15 14.26
CA ASN A 133 8.21 14.65 15.47
C ASN A 133 7.23 14.50 16.67
N GLY A 134 5.93 14.37 16.43
CA GLY A 134 4.87 14.28 17.43
C GLY A 134 3.93 13.11 17.14
N ASN A 135 3.17 12.71 18.15
CA ASN A 135 2.26 11.57 18.03
C ASN A 135 1.14 11.86 17.02
N LEU A 136 0.92 10.91 16.10
CA LEU A 136 -0.20 10.91 15.18
C LEU A 136 -1.52 10.84 15.96
N THR A 137 -2.38 11.85 15.81
CA THR A 137 -3.68 11.88 16.51
C THR A 137 -4.86 11.54 15.59
N THR A 138 -5.99 11.18 16.20
CA THR A 138 -7.30 11.07 15.53
C THR A 138 -7.61 12.27 14.62
N ASN A 139 -7.30 13.50 15.08
CA ASN A 139 -7.59 14.72 14.34
C ASN A 139 -6.70 14.90 13.12
N ASP A 140 -5.44 14.49 13.21
CA ASP A 140 -4.50 14.56 12.10
C ASP A 140 -4.91 13.63 10.96
N LEU A 141 -5.31 12.40 11.28
CA LEU A 141 -5.85 11.46 10.30
C LEU A 141 -7.15 11.96 9.68
N TYR A 142 -8.06 12.51 10.49
CA TYR A 142 -9.29 13.09 9.99
C TYR A 142 -9.03 14.23 8.98
N LYS A 143 -8.14 15.17 9.30
CA LYS A 143 -7.80 16.28 8.41
C LYS A 143 -7.24 15.80 7.07
N PHE A 144 -6.39 14.77 7.11
CA PHE A 144 -5.81 14.17 5.91
C PHE A 144 -6.84 13.43 5.05
N ILE A 145 -7.70 12.63 5.67
CA ILE A 145 -8.77 11.94 4.94
C ILE A 145 -9.74 12.97 4.33
N LYS A 146 -10.08 14.02 5.07
CA LYS A 146 -10.93 15.11 4.59
C LYS A 146 -10.34 15.82 3.38
N SER A 147 -9.05 16.15 3.40
CA SER A 147 -8.41 16.81 2.25
C SER A 147 -8.36 15.91 1.01
N ILE A 148 -8.18 14.60 1.20
CA ILE A 148 -8.29 13.63 0.09
C ILE A 148 -9.72 13.60 -0.44
N ALA A 149 -10.72 13.47 0.44
CA ALA A 149 -12.12 13.45 0.03
C ALA A 149 -12.51 14.73 -0.74
N GLU A 150 -12.09 15.90 -0.27
CA GLU A 150 -12.30 17.18 -0.95
C GLU A 150 -11.71 17.20 -2.37
N LYS A 151 -10.50 16.66 -2.55
CA LYS A 151 -9.85 16.56 -3.87
C LYS A 151 -10.67 15.74 -4.88
N TYR A 152 -11.43 14.76 -4.40
CA TYR A 152 -12.30 13.90 -5.21
C TYR A 152 -13.78 14.29 -5.07
N ALA A 153 -14.09 15.53 -4.68
CA ALA A 153 -15.46 16.03 -4.53
C ALA A 153 -16.38 15.15 -3.64
N PHE A 154 -15.77 14.50 -2.64
CA PHE A 154 -16.38 13.57 -1.69
C PHE A 154 -16.98 12.30 -2.31
N ASP A 155 -16.54 11.93 -3.51
CA ASP A 155 -17.02 10.76 -4.23
C ASP A 155 -15.86 9.97 -4.84
N PHE A 156 -15.64 8.77 -4.31
CA PHE A 156 -14.65 7.82 -4.84
C PHE A 156 -15.29 6.77 -5.77
N GLY A 157 -16.60 6.86 -6.05
CA GLY A 157 -17.34 5.83 -6.77
C GLY A 157 -17.33 4.48 -6.04
N GLU A 158 -16.71 3.47 -6.65
CA GLU A 158 -16.51 2.13 -6.07
C GLU A 158 -15.07 1.89 -5.61
N ILE A 159 -14.20 2.91 -5.73
CA ILE A 159 -12.76 2.78 -5.48
C ILE A 159 -12.47 2.99 -4.01
N ASN A 160 -11.82 2.01 -3.39
CA ASN A 160 -11.43 2.06 -1.99
C ASN A 160 -10.21 2.95 -1.81
N LEU A 161 -10.15 3.67 -0.71
CA LEU A 161 -8.98 4.47 -0.34
C LEU A 161 -8.10 3.67 0.61
N LEU A 162 -6.89 3.32 0.18
CA LEU A 162 -5.88 2.70 1.03
C LEU A 162 -4.85 3.74 1.45
N ILE A 163 -4.75 4.01 2.75
CA ILE A 163 -3.79 4.95 3.33
C ILE A 163 -2.71 4.17 4.06
N ILE A 164 -1.47 4.40 3.64
CA ILE A 164 -0.30 3.85 4.30
C ILE A 164 0.21 4.84 5.33
N LEU A 165 0.27 4.40 6.59
CA LEU A 165 0.93 5.14 7.65
C LEU A 165 2.40 4.68 7.71
N GLN A 166 3.31 5.65 7.67
CA GLN A 166 4.76 5.43 7.82
C GLN A 166 5.23 5.49 9.28
N LYS A 167 4.31 5.43 10.26
CA LYS A 167 4.65 5.37 11.68
C LYS A 167 4.78 3.91 12.12
N ASP A 168 5.88 3.61 12.80
CA ASP A 168 6.06 2.36 13.54
C ASP A 168 5.64 2.56 15.01
N GLY A 169 5.06 1.50 15.59
CA GLY A 169 4.62 1.48 16.98
C GLY A 169 3.13 1.75 17.15
N ASP A 170 2.71 1.83 18.41
CA ASP A 170 1.29 1.96 18.74
C ASP A 170 0.69 3.31 18.29
N LEU A 171 -0.60 3.22 17.97
CA LEU A 171 -1.45 4.35 17.59
C LEU A 171 -2.39 4.70 18.75
N ASP A 172 -1.88 4.74 19.97
CA ASP A 172 -2.67 4.96 21.19
C ASP A 172 -3.45 6.28 21.18
N ASP A 173 -2.92 7.31 20.51
CA ASP A 173 -3.56 8.62 20.35
C ASP A 173 -4.63 8.66 19.22
N VAL A 174 -4.88 7.52 18.57
CA VAL A 174 -5.86 7.35 17.50
C VAL A 174 -7.03 6.50 17.97
N ASP A 175 -8.17 7.15 18.17
CA ASP A 175 -9.46 6.51 18.36
C ASP A 175 -10.12 6.30 16.99
N PHE A 176 -10.07 5.05 16.50
CA PHE A 176 -10.59 4.69 15.17
C PHE A 176 -12.12 4.80 15.07
N ASP A 177 -12.86 4.61 16.17
CA ASP A 177 -14.31 4.76 16.18
C ASP A 177 -14.71 6.23 16.09
N LYS A 178 -14.03 7.08 16.87
CA LYS A 178 -14.19 8.55 16.77
C LYS A 178 -13.78 9.06 15.39
N LEU A 179 -12.71 8.51 14.80
CA LEU A 179 -12.32 8.81 13.43
C LEU A 179 -13.43 8.42 12.44
N CYS A 180 -14.01 7.23 12.56
CA CYS A 180 -15.11 6.77 11.72
C CYS A 180 -16.32 7.70 11.77
N VAL A 181 -16.72 8.12 12.98
CA VAL A 181 -17.82 9.08 13.17
C VAL A 181 -17.53 10.41 12.49
N LYS A 182 -16.31 10.94 12.64
CA LYS A 182 -15.91 12.19 11.97
C LYS A 182 -15.93 12.09 10.45
N ILE A 183 -15.45 10.97 9.90
CA ILE A 183 -15.46 10.73 8.45
C ILE A 183 -16.89 10.61 7.92
N LYS A 184 -17.81 9.97 8.64
CA LYS A 184 -19.23 9.96 8.26
C LYS A 184 -19.81 11.36 8.16
N GLY A 185 -19.39 12.25 9.06
CA GLY A 185 -19.85 13.64 9.10
C GLY A 185 -19.45 14.51 7.90
N ILE A 186 -18.48 14.10 7.06
CA ILE A 186 -18.09 14.87 5.86
C ILE A 186 -18.88 14.51 4.60
N GLY A 187 -19.82 13.55 4.67
CA GLY A 187 -20.77 13.29 3.59
C GLY A 187 -20.17 12.58 2.36
N ILE A 188 -19.28 11.61 2.57
CA ILE A 188 -18.78 10.75 1.49
C ILE A 188 -19.96 10.02 0.82
N LYS A 189 -20.09 10.18 -0.50
CA LYS A 189 -21.22 9.64 -1.29
C LYS A 189 -21.01 8.19 -1.74
N SER A 190 -19.75 7.77 -1.85
CA SER A 190 -19.35 6.47 -2.37
C SER A 190 -19.62 5.32 -1.41
N ARG A 191 -19.71 4.10 -1.96
CA ARG A 191 -19.78 2.84 -1.20
C ARG A 191 -18.40 2.28 -0.83
N SER A 192 -17.36 3.08 -0.99
CA SER A 192 -15.98 2.68 -0.82
C SER A 192 -15.57 2.50 0.64
N ASP A 193 -14.64 1.58 0.88
CA ASP A 193 -13.95 1.47 2.16
C ASP A 193 -12.81 2.49 2.22
N ILE A 194 -12.60 3.09 3.41
CA ILE A 194 -11.35 3.78 3.74
C ILE A 194 -10.57 2.91 4.71
N LEU A 195 -9.37 2.53 4.28
CA LEU A 195 -8.49 1.59 4.96
C LEU A 195 -7.20 2.29 5.37
N LEU A 196 -6.75 2.05 6.60
CA LEU A 196 -5.46 2.46 7.13
C LEU A 196 -4.58 1.22 7.33
N THR A 197 -3.32 1.28 6.94
CA THR A 197 -2.33 0.24 7.20
C THR A 197 -1.12 0.79 7.95
N PHE A 198 -0.68 0.06 8.98
CA PHE A 198 0.49 0.39 9.81
C PHE A 198 1.08 -0.86 10.49
N ASN A 199 2.33 -0.76 10.96
CA ASN A 199 2.93 -1.80 11.78
C ASN A 199 2.72 -1.49 13.25
N GLU A 200 2.09 -2.43 13.95
CA GLU A 200 1.95 -2.35 15.40
C GLU A 200 3.14 -3.08 16.04
N ASN A 201 3.95 -2.33 16.78
CA ASN A 201 5.08 -2.82 17.57
C ASN A 201 6.09 -3.68 16.81
N ASN A 202 6.23 -3.49 15.49
CA ASN A 202 7.04 -4.33 14.60
C ASN A 202 6.72 -5.83 14.65
N GLN A 203 5.56 -6.21 15.20
CA GLN A 203 5.11 -7.58 15.38
C GLN A 203 3.88 -7.91 14.53
N TYR A 204 3.00 -6.93 14.33
CA TYR A 204 1.77 -7.14 13.59
C TYR A 204 1.68 -6.20 12.42
N ASN A 205 1.24 -6.76 11.31
CA ASN A 205 0.72 -5.99 10.21
C ASN A 205 -0.77 -5.78 10.49
N VAL A 206 -1.17 -4.53 10.67
CA VAL A 206 -2.55 -4.13 10.94
C VAL A 206 -3.16 -3.45 9.72
N ILE A 207 -4.42 -3.80 9.46
CA ILE A 207 -5.30 -3.01 8.60
C ILE A 207 -6.55 -2.63 9.37
N VAL A 208 -6.89 -1.35 9.33
CA VAL A 208 -8.09 -0.80 9.95
C VAL A 208 -8.98 -0.20 8.88
N ARG A 209 -10.18 -0.73 8.73
CA ARG A 209 -11.23 -0.02 8.02
C ARG A 209 -11.77 1.04 8.96
N VAL A 210 -11.72 2.31 8.55
CA VAL A 210 -12.23 3.46 9.31
C VAL A 210 -13.51 4.03 8.72
N PHE A 211 -13.94 3.56 7.55
CA PHE A 211 -15.23 3.90 6.94
C PHE A 211 -15.67 2.74 6.02
N PRO A 212 -16.97 2.40 5.94
CA PRO A 212 -18.12 3.01 6.63
C PRO A 212 -18.35 2.51 8.06
N LYS A 213 -17.60 1.50 8.50
CA LYS A 213 -17.63 1.01 9.88
C LYS A 213 -16.23 0.57 10.30
N THR A 214 -15.91 0.79 11.57
CA THR A 214 -14.65 0.35 12.12
C THR A 214 -14.53 -1.17 12.05
N ALA A 215 -13.41 -1.66 11.55
CA ALA A 215 -13.02 -3.05 11.68
C ALA A 215 -11.50 -3.15 11.63
N ILE A 216 -10.93 -3.98 12.50
CA ILE A 216 -9.49 -4.16 12.63
C ILE A 216 -9.18 -5.61 12.27
N GLN A 217 -8.20 -5.81 11.39
CA GLN A 217 -7.60 -7.11 11.18
C GLN A 217 -6.11 -7.01 11.47
N LYS A 218 -5.60 -8.00 12.20
CA LYS A 218 -4.19 -8.11 12.58
C LYS A 218 -3.65 -9.43 12.05
N VAL A 219 -2.51 -9.37 11.38
CA VAL A 219 -1.78 -10.55 10.93
C VAL A 219 -0.44 -10.54 11.67
N LEU A 220 -0.18 -11.62 12.42
CA LEU A 220 1.12 -11.83 13.06
C LEU A 220 2.18 -11.87 11.97
N ARG A 221 3.25 -11.09 12.11
CA ARG A 221 4.43 -11.24 11.28
C ARG A 221 4.99 -12.63 11.58
N LYS A 222 4.94 -13.53 10.60
CA LYS A 222 5.62 -14.82 10.74
C LYS A 222 7.10 -14.53 10.99
N PRO A 223 7.69 -14.95 12.11
CA PRO A 223 9.14 -14.97 12.22
C PRO A 223 9.63 -15.91 11.13
N LEU A 224 10.71 -15.52 10.45
CA LEU A 224 11.31 -16.38 9.47
C LEU A 224 11.90 -17.59 10.20
N LEU A 225 11.46 -18.78 9.81
CA LEU A 225 12.28 -19.96 9.99
C LEU A 225 13.60 -19.67 9.28
N THR A 226 14.67 -19.60 10.08
CA THR A 226 16.07 -19.47 9.68
C THR A 226 16.48 -20.51 8.64
#